data_AF-A0A850VNW5-F1
#
_entry.id   AF-A0A850VNW5-F1
#
_cell.length_a   1.000
_cell.length_b   1.000
_cell.length_c   1.000
_cell.angle_alpha   90.00
_cell.angle_beta   90.00
_cell.angle_gamma   90.00
#
_symmetry.space_group_name_H-M   'P 1'
#
loop_
_entity.id
_entity.type
_entity.pdbx_description
1 polymer ?
#
loop_
_entity_poly.entity_id
_entity_poly.type
_entity_poly.pdbx_seq_one_letter_code
_entity_poly.pdbx_strand_id
1 'polypeptide(L)'
;PFDFPFQLQEQKVDKVCFYAALDEIPEEFLSDFTVYFLRDTKERVTEPNDLTEANEVLPKVIKFGVLTDDTLLMLKNAISQKEQPVEYCNIQMRNEMQMNRRKFLSVTQQTIQQTEGEYIKLEMPTINLDGEVTVLATVPEVVEALERYAMTWPKLISTALEEQLKKVPQDSGPLAEVDLWRERNDTLSALTEQTKLPDVQKVLAILQEAESEHI
;
A
#
# COMPACT_ATOMS: atom_id res chain seq x y z
N PRO A 1 -57.34 25.16 16.44
CA PRO A 1 -56.34 25.62 15.44
C PRO A 1 -54.93 25.27 15.93
N PHE A 2 -54.47 24.07 15.56
CA PHE A 2 -53.11 23.64 15.86
C PHE A 2 -52.19 24.15 14.75
N ASP A 3 -51.39 25.17 15.06
CA ASP A 3 -50.25 25.59 14.24
C ASP A 3 -49.13 24.57 14.45
N PHE A 4 -48.88 23.72 13.46
CA PHE A 4 -47.63 22.98 13.37
C PHE A 4 -46.63 23.84 12.58
N PRO A 5 -45.48 24.22 13.15
CA PRO A 5 -44.44 24.87 12.37
C PRO A 5 -43.85 23.83 11.42
N PHE A 6 -44.02 24.05 10.11
CA PHE A 6 -43.26 23.33 9.09
C PHE A 6 -41.78 23.65 9.31
N GLN A 7 -41.01 22.71 9.85
CA GLN A 7 -39.55 22.80 9.81
C GLN A 7 -39.13 22.53 8.36
N LEU A 8 -38.59 23.56 7.71
CA LEU A 8 -37.82 23.42 6.48
C LEU A 8 -36.62 22.51 6.78
N GLN A 9 -36.72 21.26 6.36
CA GLN A 9 -35.63 20.32 6.46
C GLN A 9 -34.73 20.54 5.23
N GLU A 10 -33.62 21.25 5.42
CA GLU A 10 -32.62 21.44 4.38
C GLU A 10 -31.90 20.10 4.17
N GLN A 11 -32.38 19.31 3.21
CA GLN A 11 -31.71 18.09 2.77
C GLN A 11 -30.58 18.50 1.83
N LYS A 12 -29.35 18.51 2.35
CA LYS A 12 -28.14 18.67 1.54
C LYS A 12 -28.03 17.44 0.64
N VAL A 13 -28.44 17.57 -0.61
CA VAL A 13 -28.24 16.54 -1.63
C VAL A 13 -26.79 16.66 -2.09
N ASP A 14 -25.96 15.69 -1.75
CA ASP A 14 -24.60 15.59 -2.30
C ASP A 14 -24.72 15.39 -3.81
N LYS A 15 -24.57 16.49 -4.54
CA LYS A 15 -24.57 16.49 -6.00
C LYS A 15 -23.19 16.03 -6.42
N VAL A 16 -23.10 14.84 -7.00
CA VAL A 16 -21.86 14.36 -7.63
C VAL A 16 -21.57 15.28 -8.82
N CYS A 17 -20.54 16.12 -8.67
CA CYS A 17 -20.07 17.03 -9.71
C CYS A 17 -18.77 16.47 -10.30
N PHE A 18 -18.69 16.43 -11.63
CA PHE A 18 -17.45 16.15 -12.34
C PHE A 18 -16.83 17.48 -12.77
N TYR A 19 -15.57 17.68 -12.42
CA TYR A 19 -14.77 18.80 -12.91
C TYR A 19 -13.91 18.33 -14.07
N ALA A 20 -13.73 19.18 -15.08
CA ALA A 20 -12.88 18.91 -16.22
C ALA A 20 -11.93 20.09 -16.41
N ALA A 21 -10.64 19.77 -16.49
CA ALA A 21 -9.58 20.72 -16.78
C ALA A 21 -8.79 20.26 -18.00
N LEU A 22 -8.18 21.21 -18.71
CA LEU A 22 -7.29 20.95 -19.84
C LEU A 22 -5.90 21.45 -19.47
N ASP A 23 -4.89 20.62 -19.76
CA ASP A 23 -3.45 20.84 -19.53
C ASP A 23 -3.00 20.91 -18.07
N GLU A 24 -3.67 21.69 -17.22
CA GLU A 24 -3.29 21.89 -15.82
C GLU A 24 -4.43 21.53 -14.85
N ILE A 25 -4.09 20.80 -13.78
CA ILE A 25 -5.02 20.46 -12.70
C ILE A 25 -4.89 21.55 -11.64
N PRO A 26 -5.98 22.27 -11.28
CA PRO A 26 -5.92 23.27 -10.22
C PRO A 26 -5.45 22.66 -8.89
N GLU A 27 -4.66 23.41 -8.11
CA GLU A 27 -4.06 22.91 -6.86
C GLU A 27 -5.09 22.36 -5.86
N GLU A 28 -6.29 22.93 -5.85
CA GLU A 28 -7.41 22.50 -5.00
C GLU A 28 -7.93 21.08 -5.30
N PHE A 29 -7.62 20.51 -6.47
CA PHE A 29 -8.04 19.17 -6.89
C PHE A 29 -6.90 18.14 -6.96
N LEU A 30 -5.67 18.51 -6.54
CA LEU A 30 -4.51 17.60 -6.63
C LEU A 30 -4.65 16.34 -5.77
N SER A 31 -5.42 16.42 -4.68
CA SER A 31 -5.69 15.28 -3.79
C SER A 31 -6.96 14.51 -4.15
N ASP A 32 -7.73 14.99 -5.14
CA ASP A 32 -8.97 14.36 -5.55
C ASP A 32 -8.68 13.22 -6.53
N PHE A 33 -9.57 12.21 -6.53
CA PHE A 33 -9.54 11.15 -7.53
C PHE A 33 -9.73 11.73 -8.93
N THR A 34 -8.63 11.81 -9.68
CA THR A 34 -8.61 12.48 -10.98
C THR A 34 -8.37 11.47 -12.08
N VAL A 35 -9.21 11.49 -13.12
CA VAL A 35 -9.00 10.66 -14.33
C VAL A 35 -8.45 11.54 -15.44
N TYR A 36 -7.32 11.15 -16.02
CA TYR A 36 -6.73 11.85 -17.16
C TYR A 36 -6.96 11.10 -18.47
N PHE A 37 -7.05 11.86 -19.55
CA PHE A 37 -7.10 11.36 -20.92
C PHE A 37 -6.03 12.10 -21.74
N LEU A 38 -5.18 11.35 -22.42
CA LEU A 38 -4.10 11.87 -23.23
C LEU A 38 -4.21 11.33 -24.66
N ARG A 39 -4.42 12.23 -25.62
CA ARG A 39 -4.47 11.87 -27.04
C ARG A 39 -3.06 11.71 -27.59
N ASP A 40 -2.75 10.53 -28.10
CA ASP A 40 -1.44 10.20 -28.69
C ASP A 40 -1.48 10.23 -30.22
N THR A 41 -2.30 11.13 -30.78
CA THR A 41 -2.43 11.34 -32.23
C THR A 41 -2.55 12.83 -32.54
N LYS A 42 -2.12 13.20 -33.75
CA LYS A 42 -2.30 14.56 -34.27
C LYS A 42 -3.66 14.72 -34.95
N GLU A 43 -4.24 13.65 -35.47
CA GLU A 43 -5.55 13.67 -36.10
C GLU A 43 -6.70 13.80 -35.09
N ARG A 44 -7.87 14.18 -35.60
CA ARG A 44 -9.11 14.11 -34.82
C ARG A 44 -9.45 12.64 -34.56
N VAL A 45 -9.83 12.35 -33.32
CA VAL A 45 -10.39 11.04 -32.96
C VAL A 45 -11.81 10.99 -33.51
N THR A 46 -12.12 9.95 -34.29
CA THR A 46 -13.47 9.69 -34.78
C THR A 46 -14.39 9.36 -33.61
N GLU A 47 -15.55 10.02 -33.57
CA GLU A 47 -16.60 9.74 -32.60
C GLU A 47 -17.15 8.31 -32.85
N PRO A 48 -17.07 7.40 -31.87
CA PRO A 48 -17.64 6.07 -31.99
C PRO A 48 -19.17 6.12 -32.04
N ASN A 49 -19.79 5.23 -32.80
CA ASN A 49 -21.25 5.18 -32.92
C ASN A 49 -21.91 4.52 -31.70
N ASP A 50 -21.19 3.62 -31.02
CA ASP A 50 -21.67 2.93 -29.83
C ASP A 50 -20.54 2.60 -28.83
N LEU A 51 -20.91 2.08 -27.67
CA LEU A 51 -19.96 1.74 -26.59
C LEU A 51 -19.01 0.59 -26.98
N THR A 52 -19.46 -0.33 -27.82
CA THR A 52 -18.64 -1.46 -28.28
C THR A 52 -17.52 -0.95 -29.18
N GLU A 53 -17.86 -0.10 -30.15
CA GLU A 53 -16.88 0.57 -31.00
C GLU A 53 -15.97 1.49 -30.19
N ALA A 54 -16.51 2.22 -29.20
CA ALA A 54 -15.72 3.07 -28.32
C ALA A 54 -14.64 2.30 -27.55
N ASN A 55 -14.99 1.15 -26.98
CA ASN A 55 -14.06 0.28 -26.25
C ASN A 55 -12.97 -0.31 -27.16
N GLU A 56 -13.22 -0.42 -28.47
CA GLU A 56 -12.25 -0.93 -29.44
C GLU A 56 -11.35 0.17 -30.04
N VAL A 57 -11.89 1.37 -30.27
CA VAL A 57 -11.20 2.44 -31.00
C VAL A 57 -10.46 3.38 -30.05
N LEU A 58 -11.10 3.82 -28.95
CA LEU A 58 -10.55 4.86 -28.08
C LEU A 58 -9.23 4.45 -27.40
N PRO A 59 -9.07 3.22 -26.86
CA PRO A 59 -7.81 2.82 -26.22
C PRO A 59 -6.59 2.81 -27.16
N LYS A 60 -6.80 2.82 -28.48
CA LYS A 60 -5.72 2.84 -29.48
C LYS A 60 -5.17 4.25 -29.73
N VAL A 61 -5.95 5.29 -29.42
CA VAL A 61 -5.64 6.69 -29.74
C VAL A 61 -5.67 7.62 -28.53
N ILE A 62 -6.28 7.19 -27.43
CA ILE A 62 -6.37 7.89 -26.15
C ILE A 62 -5.80 6.97 -25.06
N LYS A 63 -4.73 7.44 -24.42
CA LYS A 63 -4.24 6.88 -23.17
C LYS A 63 -5.05 7.46 -22.03
N PHE A 64 -5.26 6.68 -20.98
CA PHE A 64 -5.95 7.15 -19.80
C PHE A 64 -5.35 6.52 -18.55
N GLY A 65 -5.66 7.13 -17.42
CA GLY A 65 -5.27 6.61 -16.11
C GLY A 65 -5.84 7.45 -14.99
N VAL A 66 -5.49 7.07 -13.77
CA VAL A 66 -5.90 7.74 -12.54
C VAL A 66 -4.69 8.44 -11.94
N LEU A 67 -4.91 9.68 -11.49
CA LEU A 67 -4.01 10.44 -10.64
C LEU A 67 -4.62 10.46 -9.24
N THR A 68 -3.80 10.13 -8.26
CA THR A 68 -4.13 10.12 -6.82
C THR A 68 -3.16 11.03 -6.09
N ASP A 69 -3.34 11.24 -4.79
CA ASP A 69 -2.33 11.89 -3.94
C ASP A 69 -1.09 11.00 -3.72
N ASP A 70 -1.23 9.68 -3.87
CA ASP A 70 -0.09 8.76 -3.83
C ASP A 70 0.73 8.76 -5.14
N THR A 71 1.81 9.55 -5.13
CA THR A 71 2.78 9.65 -6.23
C THR A 71 3.47 8.32 -6.59
N LEU A 72 3.71 7.42 -5.64
CA LEU A 72 4.34 6.12 -5.90
C LEU A 72 3.36 5.19 -6.61
N LEU A 73 2.09 5.20 -6.19
CA LEU A 73 1.03 4.45 -6.84
C LEU A 73 0.78 4.96 -8.28
N MET A 74 0.76 6.28 -8.47
CA MET A 74 0.68 6.89 -9.80
C MET A 74 1.82 6.44 -10.71
N LEU A 75 3.05 6.47 -10.21
CA LEU A 75 4.25 6.11 -10.97
C LEU A 75 4.28 4.61 -11.31
N LYS A 76 3.89 3.75 -10.36
CA LYS A 76 3.69 2.32 -10.58
C LYS A 76 2.66 2.06 -11.67
N ASN A 77 1.52 2.75 -11.63
CA ASN A 77 0.45 2.59 -12.63
C ASN A 77 0.90 3.03 -14.02
N ALA A 78 1.59 4.17 -14.13
CA ALA A 78 2.10 4.68 -15.39
C ALA A 78 3.10 3.70 -16.05
N ILE A 79 4.01 3.13 -15.27
CA ILE A 79 5.07 2.23 -15.77
C ILE A 79 4.57 0.80 -15.98
N SER A 80 3.48 0.40 -15.31
CA SER A 80 2.84 -0.90 -15.51
C SER A 80 2.05 -0.97 -16.83
N GLN A 81 1.69 0.16 -17.43
CA GLN A 81 1.00 0.16 -18.72
C GLN A 81 1.90 -0.48 -19.81
N LYS A 82 1.30 -1.36 -20.61
CA LYS A 82 1.99 -2.05 -21.71
C LYS A 82 2.37 -1.04 -22.78
N GLU A 83 3.65 -0.75 -22.90
CA GLU A 83 4.17 -0.09 -24.10
C GLU A 83 4.16 -1.10 -25.26
N GLN A 84 3.65 -0.67 -26.41
CA GLN A 84 3.81 -1.44 -27.64
C GLN A 84 5.30 -1.54 -27.99
N PRO A 85 5.75 -2.68 -28.56
CA PRO A 85 7.14 -2.84 -28.94
C PRO A 85 7.52 -1.76 -29.95
N VAL A 86 8.47 -0.91 -29.59
CA VAL A 86 9.07 0.04 -30.53
C VAL A 86 9.72 -0.77 -31.65
N GLU A 87 9.22 -0.61 -32.87
CA GLU A 87 9.60 -1.37 -34.07
C GLU A 87 11.10 -1.24 -34.41
N TYR A 88 11.77 -0.24 -33.84
CA TYR A 88 13.18 0.10 -34.08
C TYR A 88 14.14 -0.21 -32.93
N CYS A 89 13.67 -0.78 -31.81
CA CYS A 89 14.58 -1.17 -30.73
C CYS A 89 15.28 -2.49 -31.04
N ASN A 90 16.62 -2.51 -30.95
CA ASN A 90 17.35 -3.77 -31.00
C ASN A 90 16.94 -4.68 -29.82
N ILE A 91 17.07 -6.00 -30.00
CA ILE A 91 16.59 -7.00 -29.02
C ILE A 91 17.25 -6.79 -27.66
N GLN A 92 18.52 -6.40 -27.63
CA GLN A 92 19.27 -6.15 -26.40
C GLN A 92 18.68 -4.98 -25.59
N MET A 93 18.49 -3.82 -26.21
CA MET A 93 17.90 -2.63 -25.55
C MET A 93 16.47 -2.91 -25.10
N ARG A 94 15.69 -3.66 -25.88
CA ARG A 94 14.35 -4.11 -25.46
C ARG A 94 14.42 -4.95 -24.18
N ASN A 95 15.32 -5.92 -24.12
CA ASN A 95 15.48 -6.78 -22.95
C ASN A 95 15.98 -6.00 -21.72
N GLU A 96 16.94 -5.09 -21.90
CA GLU A 96 17.44 -4.21 -20.84
C GLU A 96 16.34 -3.29 -20.31
N MET A 97 15.54 -2.68 -21.20
CA MET A 97 14.43 -1.82 -20.81
C MET A 97 13.34 -2.60 -20.07
N GLN A 98 13.03 -3.83 -20.51
CA GLN A 98 12.13 -4.73 -19.78
C GLN A 98 12.68 -5.12 -18.41
N MET A 99 13.99 -5.39 -18.31
CA MET A 99 14.64 -5.70 -17.05
C MET A 99 14.61 -4.51 -16.09
N ASN A 100 14.91 -3.31 -16.58
CA ASN A 100 14.87 -2.08 -15.79
C ASN A 100 13.46 -1.74 -15.34
N ARG A 101 12.44 -1.94 -16.19
CA ARG A 101 11.03 -1.81 -15.81
C ARG A 101 10.67 -2.75 -14.66
N ARG A 102 11.02 -4.05 -14.77
CA ARG A 102 10.75 -5.02 -13.70
C ARG A 102 11.41 -4.62 -12.39
N LYS A 103 12.69 -4.23 -12.44
CA LYS A 103 13.41 -3.73 -11.26
C LYS A 103 12.73 -2.50 -10.66
N PHE A 104 12.33 -1.55 -11.49
CA PHE A 104 11.65 -0.34 -11.05
C PHE A 104 10.31 -0.67 -10.36
N LEU A 105 9.49 -1.51 -10.99
CA LEU A 105 8.20 -1.94 -10.42
C LEU A 105 8.38 -2.68 -9.10
N SER A 106 9.40 -3.56 -9.00
CA SER A 106 9.74 -4.27 -7.76
C SER A 106 10.14 -3.29 -6.64
N VAL A 107 11.05 -2.36 -6.92
CA VAL A 107 11.48 -1.36 -5.92
C VAL A 107 10.31 -0.47 -5.51
N THR A 108 9.51 0.00 -6.46
CA THR A 108 8.35 0.86 -6.16
C THR A 108 7.31 0.12 -5.31
N GLN A 109 7.02 -1.14 -5.65
CA GLN A 109 6.11 -1.98 -4.85
C GLN A 109 6.63 -2.19 -3.43
N GLN A 110 7.93 -2.40 -3.27
CA GLN A 110 8.56 -2.51 -1.96
C GLN A 110 8.47 -1.20 -1.18
N THR A 111 8.76 -0.05 -1.80
CA THR A 111 8.67 1.25 -1.14
C THR A 111 7.23 1.60 -0.75
N ILE A 112 6.25 1.26 -1.59
CA ILE A 112 4.82 1.38 -1.25
C ILE A 112 4.51 0.55 0.00
N GLN A 113 4.87 -0.74 0.03
CA GLN A 113 4.67 -1.60 1.22
C GLN A 113 5.38 -1.06 2.48
N GLN A 114 6.57 -0.47 2.32
CA GLN A 114 7.32 0.17 3.42
C GLN A 114 6.68 1.44 3.94
N THR A 115 6.00 2.20 3.07
CA THR A 115 5.41 3.50 3.41
C THR A 115 3.97 3.36 3.91
N GLU A 116 3.20 2.43 3.32
CA GLU A 116 1.79 2.14 3.66
C GLU A 116 1.65 1.24 4.90
N GLY A 117 2.74 0.75 5.49
CA GLY A 117 2.72 0.05 6.77
C GLY A 117 2.16 -1.39 6.71
N GLU A 118 2.15 -2.00 5.52
CA GLU A 118 1.66 -3.39 5.34
C GLU A 118 2.62 -4.45 5.92
N TYR A 119 3.76 -4.04 6.48
CA TYR A 119 4.50 -4.91 7.38
C TYR A 119 3.73 -5.03 8.68
N ILE A 120 3.30 -6.25 9.02
CA ILE A 120 2.74 -6.57 10.33
C ILE A 120 3.69 -6.01 11.39
N LYS A 121 3.24 -4.95 12.06
CA LYS A 121 4.01 -4.21 13.05
C LYS A 121 3.67 -4.80 14.42
N LEU A 122 4.68 -5.14 15.20
CA LEU A 122 4.46 -5.53 16.59
C LEU A 122 3.86 -4.33 17.32
N GLU A 123 2.72 -4.55 17.98
CA GLU A 123 2.09 -3.53 18.81
C GLU A 123 3.04 -3.19 19.96
N MET A 124 3.54 -1.96 19.98
CA MET A 124 4.45 -1.50 21.02
C MET A 124 3.66 -1.07 22.26
N PRO A 125 4.14 -1.41 23.47
CA PRO A 125 3.53 -0.92 24.69
C PRO A 125 3.58 0.61 24.74
N THR A 126 2.45 1.24 25.07
CA THR A 126 2.38 2.70 25.30
C THR A 126 2.75 3.09 26.72
N ILE A 127 2.95 2.10 27.60
CA ILE A 127 3.34 2.31 28.98
C ILE A 127 4.81 2.73 29.08
N ASN A 128 5.12 3.61 30.03
CA ASN A 128 6.48 4.09 30.23
C ASN A 128 7.36 2.95 30.77
N LEU A 129 8.36 2.55 29.97
CA LEU A 129 9.33 1.52 30.32
C LEU A 129 10.62 2.08 30.90
N ASP A 130 10.75 3.36 31.24
CA ASP A 130 12.01 3.99 31.72
C ASP A 130 12.50 3.46 33.08
N GLY A 131 11.65 2.75 33.83
CA GLY A 131 11.99 2.15 35.13
C GLY A 131 12.96 0.97 35.05
N GLU A 132 13.50 0.57 36.21
CA GLU A 132 14.28 -0.66 36.35
C GLU A 132 13.36 -1.89 36.21
N VAL A 133 13.87 -2.95 35.56
CA VAL A 133 13.14 -4.19 35.27
C VAL A 133 12.58 -4.82 36.55
N THR A 134 13.38 -4.87 37.61
CA THR A 134 13.02 -5.42 38.92
C THR A 134 11.88 -4.65 39.59
N VAL A 135 11.83 -3.32 39.43
CA VAL A 135 10.75 -2.49 39.98
C VAL A 135 9.48 -2.68 39.18
N LEU A 136 9.57 -2.63 37.84
CA LEU A 136 8.42 -2.79 36.95
C LEU A 136 7.79 -4.17 37.06
N ALA A 137 8.57 -5.23 37.30
CA ALA A 137 8.09 -6.58 37.52
C ALA A 137 7.26 -6.74 38.80
N THR A 138 7.43 -5.87 39.80
CA THR A 138 6.62 -5.89 41.03
C THR A 138 5.28 -5.17 40.90
N VAL A 139 5.01 -4.48 39.78
CA VAL A 139 3.79 -3.70 39.56
C VAL A 139 2.78 -4.53 38.74
N PRO A 140 1.70 -5.05 39.37
CA PRO A 140 0.79 -5.98 38.69
C PRO A 140 0.08 -5.38 37.47
N GLU A 141 -0.26 -4.09 37.52
CA GLU A 141 -0.90 -3.37 36.41
C GLU A 141 0.01 -3.27 35.18
N VAL A 142 1.32 -3.08 35.39
CA VAL A 142 2.32 -3.03 34.32
C VAL A 142 2.52 -4.42 33.73
N VAL A 143 2.66 -5.45 34.58
CA VAL A 143 2.82 -6.84 34.15
C VAL A 143 1.61 -7.31 33.33
N GLU A 144 0.39 -7.08 33.81
CA GLU A 144 -0.83 -7.47 33.08
C GLU A 144 -0.96 -6.74 31.73
N ALA A 145 -0.60 -5.46 31.67
CA ALA A 145 -0.59 -4.72 30.41
C ALA A 145 0.45 -5.29 29.43
N LEU A 146 1.65 -5.61 29.91
CA LEU A 146 2.73 -6.19 29.11
C LEU A 146 2.41 -7.60 28.61
N GLU A 147 1.75 -8.43 29.43
CA GLU A 147 1.29 -9.76 29.04
C GLU A 147 0.32 -9.70 27.86
N ARG A 148 -0.59 -8.70 27.82
CA ARG A 148 -1.50 -8.53 26.69
C ARG A 148 -0.74 -8.31 25.38
N TYR A 149 0.30 -7.49 25.38
CA TYR A 149 1.16 -7.28 24.20
C TYR A 149 1.99 -8.54 23.87
N ALA A 150 2.58 -9.18 24.88
CA ALA A 150 3.38 -10.39 24.69
C ALA A 150 2.55 -11.56 24.14
N MET A 151 1.26 -11.66 24.47
CA MET A 151 0.36 -12.67 23.91
C MET A 151 -0.12 -12.35 22.49
N THR A 152 -0.09 -11.09 22.05
CA THR A 152 -0.46 -10.71 20.67
C THR A 152 0.70 -10.90 19.70
N TRP A 153 1.94 -10.70 20.12
CA TRP A 153 3.11 -10.81 19.23
C TRP A 153 3.27 -12.18 18.56
N PRO A 154 3.19 -13.34 19.24
CA PRO A 154 3.27 -14.64 18.59
C PRO A 154 2.16 -14.86 17.56
N LYS A 155 0.95 -14.34 17.83
CA LYS A 155 -0.18 -14.43 16.90
C LYS A 155 0.10 -13.62 15.65
N LEU A 156 0.55 -12.38 15.79
CA LEU A 156 0.93 -11.50 14.68
C LEU A 156 2.06 -12.10 13.83
N ILE A 157 3.10 -12.65 14.48
CA ILE A 157 4.21 -13.32 13.79
C ILE A 157 3.72 -14.55 13.03
N SER A 158 2.83 -15.35 13.63
CA SER A 158 2.26 -16.54 13.00
C SER A 158 1.41 -16.18 11.78
N THR A 159 0.55 -15.17 11.90
CA THR A 159 -0.26 -14.65 10.78
C THR A 159 0.63 -14.14 9.65
N ALA A 160 1.66 -13.36 9.96
CA ALA A 160 2.60 -12.88 8.96
C ALA A 160 3.32 -14.02 8.23
N LEU A 161 3.75 -15.04 8.97
CA LEU A 161 4.41 -16.20 8.39
C LEU A 161 3.47 -16.97 7.46
N GLU A 162 2.22 -17.18 7.88
CA GLU A 162 1.21 -17.83 7.04
C GLU A 162 0.91 -17.07 5.75
N GLU A 163 0.82 -15.74 5.81
CA GLU A 163 0.63 -14.89 4.64
C GLU A 163 1.80 -15.01 3.66
N GLN A 164 3.04 -14.95 4.16
CA GLN A 164 4.24 -15.10 3.33
C GLN A 164 4.34 -16.50 2.71
N LEU A 165 3.91 -17.55 3.43
CA LEU A 165 3.84 -18.92 2.92
C LEU A 165 2.80 -19.09 1.80
N LYS A 166 1.67 -18.38 1.89
CA LYS A 166 0.60 -18.42 0.87
C LYS A 166 0.97 -17.67 -0.42
N LYS A 167 1.93 -16.74 -0.39
CA LYS A 167 2.36 -15.99 -1.59
C LYS A 167 2.95 -16.93 -2.66
N VAL A 168 2.55 -16.69 -3.91
CA VAL A 168 3.00 -17.41 -5.11
C VAL A 168 3.67 -16.38 -6.03
N PRO A 169 4.68 -16.77 -6.84
CA PRO A 169 5.29 -15.84 -7.79
C PRO A 169 4.23 -15.22 -8.70
N GLN A 170 4.29 -13.89 -8.89
CA GLN A 170 3.32 -13.19 -9.74
C GLN A 170 3.47 -13.57 -11.22
N ASP A 171 4.68 -13.89 -11.66
CA ASP A 171 5.00 -14.28 -13.02
C ASP A 171 5.62 -15.69 -13.08
N SER A 172 5.59 -16.30 -14.27
CA SER A 172 6.28 -17.57 -14.50
C SER A 172 7.76 -17.35 -14.84
N GLY A 173 8.63 -18.08 -14.14
CA GLY A 173 10.06 -18.15 -14.44
C GLY A 173 10.98 -17.79 -13.27
N PRO A 174 12.30 -17.99 -13.44
CA PRO A 174 13.27 -17.95 -12.34
C PRO A 174 13.42 -16.56 -11.72
N LEU A 175 13.19 -15.48 -12.48
CA LEU A 175 13.26 -14.12 -11.93
C LEU A 175 12.10 -13.82 -10.97
N ALA A 176 10.90 -14.33 -11.27
CA ALA A 176 9.74 -14.14 -10.41
C ALA A 176 9.89 -14.86 -9.06
N GLU A 177 10.54 -16.03 -9.06
CA GLU A 177 10.92 -16.71 -7.81
C GLU A 177 11.92 -15.90 -7.01
N VAL A 178 12.97 -15.37 -7.65
CA VAL A 178 13.99 -14.54 -6.97
C VAL A 178 13.36 -13.30 -6.35
N ASP A 179 12.43 -12.65 -7.04
CA ASP A 179 11.75 -11.46 -6.53
C ASP A 179 10.82 -11.82 -5.35
N LEU A 180 10.09 -12.94 -5.42
CA LEU A 180 9.31 -13.46 -4.29
C LEU A 180 10.20 -13.76 -3.08
N TRP A 181 11.34 -14.42 -3.28
CA TRP A 181 12.26 -14.75 -2.19
C TRP A 181 12.88 -13.50 -1.56
N ARG A 182 13.16 -12.46 -2.35
CA ARG A 182 13.58 -11.15 -1.82
C ARG A 182 12.50 -10.51 -0.96
N GLU A 183 11.27 -10.44 -1.46
CA GLU A 183 10.14 -9.87 -0.73
C GLU A 183 9.90 -10.60 0.61
N ARG A 184 9.94 -11.93 0.59
CA ARG A 184 9.84 -12.77 1.80
C ARG A 184 10.98 -12.48 2.78
N ASN A 185 12.22 -12.45 2.29
CA ASN A 185 13.39 -12.16 3.12
C ASN A 185 13.27 -10.79 3.79
N ASP A 186 12.87 -9.78 3.04
CA ASP A 186 12.77 -8.41 3.55
C ASP A 186 11.67 -8.31 4.61
N THR A 187 10.52 -8.95 4.38
CA THR A 187 9.41 -9.00 5.36
C THR A 187 9.82 -9.71 6.65
N LEU A 188 10.40 -10.91 6.55
CA LEU A 188 10.79 -11.70 7.72
C LEU A 188 11.99 -11.07 8.45
N SER A 189 12.92 -10.45 7.72
CA SER A 189 14.04 -9.72 8.33
C SER A 189 13.52 -8.49 9.08
N ALA A 190 12.57 -7.73 8.51
CA ALA A 190 11.96 -6.60 9.21
C ALA A 190 11.24 -7.04 10.50
N LEU A 191 10.45 -8.12 10.47
CA LEU A 191 9.84 -8.71 11.67
C LEU A 191 10.89 -9.16 12.70
N THR A 192 11.98 -9.76 12.23
CA THR A 192 13.10 -10.20 13.08
C THR A 192 13.83 -9.01 13.71
N GLU A 193 13.96 -7.88 13.02
CA GLU A 193 14.53 -6.67 13.61
C GLU A 193 13.57 -6.02 14.62
N GLN A 194 12.25 -6.08 14.38
CA GLN A 194 11.26 -5.61 15.35
C GLN A 194 11.32 -6.37 16.68
N THR A 195 11.56 -7.69 16.67
CA THR A 195 11.70 -8.46 17.92
C THR A 195 12.98 -8.13 18.69
N LYS A 196 13.98 -7.54 18.03
CA LYS A 196 15.25 -7.11 18.64
C LYS A 196 15.20 -5.69 19.19
N LEU A 197 14.09 -4.96 19.01
CA LEU A 197 13.97 -3.61 19.54
C LEU A 197 14.16 -3.60 21.06
N PRO A 198 14.86 -2.58 21.61
CA PRO A 198 15.19 -2.53 23.03
C PRO A 198 13.95 -2.57 23.91
N ASP A 199 12.85 -1.96 23.48
CA ASP A 199 11.57 -1.97 24.21
C ASP A 199 10.99 -3.38 24.28
N VAL A 200 11.00 -4.12 23.15
CA VAL A 200 10.52 -5.51 23.10
C VAL A 200 11.35 -6.41 24.01
N GLN A 201 12.68 -6.27 23.98
CA GLN A 201 13.58 -7.01 24.86
C GLN A 201 13.34 -6.67 26.33
N LYS A 202 13.06 -5.40 26.63
CA LYS A 202 12.77 -4.95 28.00
C LYS A 202 11.44 -5.50 28.50
N VAL A 203 10.40 -5.56 27.67
CA VAL A 203 9.13 -6.20 28.00
C VAL A 203 9.33 -7.66 28.37
N LEU A 204 10.05 -8.41 27.53
CA LEU A 204 10.32 -9.83 27.78
C LEU A 204 11.11 -10.03 29.09
N ALA A 205 12.09 -9.17 29.37
CA ALA A 205 12.86 -9.22 30.61
C ALA A 205 12.00 -8.93 31.86
N ILE A 206 11.08 -7.95 31.79
CA ILE A 206 10.16 -7.63 32.90
C ILE A 206 9.23 -8.80 33.17
N LEU A 207 8.65 -9.38 32.13
CA LEU A 207 7.74 -10.52 32.28
C LEU A 207 8.50 -11.74 32.85
N GLN A 208 9.73 -12.00 32.40
CA GLN A 208 10.56 -13.11 32.91
C GLN A 208 10.89 -12.95 34.39
N GLU A 209 11.23 -11.73 34.82
CA GLU A 209 11.49 -11.41 36.23
C GLU A 209 10.22 -11.52 37.09
N ALA A 210 9.05 -11.22 36.51
CA ALA A 210 7.75 -11.37 37.18
C ALA A 210 7.26 -12.83 37.30
N GLU A 211 8.04 -13.81 36.80
CA GLU A 211 7.67 -15.23 36.72
C GLU A 211 6.30 -15.46 36.06
N SER A 212 5.94 -14.63 35.07
CA SER A 212 4.65 -14.73 34.39
C SER A 212 4.50 -16.07 33.65
N GLU A 213 3.37 -16.76 33.86
CA GLU A 213 3.05 -18.06 33.23
C GLU A 213 2.84 -18.00 31.70
N HIS A 214 2.92 -16.82 31.08
CA HIS A 214 2.49 -16.57 29.71
C HIS A 214 3.61 -16.22 28.71
N ILE A 215 4.88 -16.44 29.05
CA ILE A 215 6.06 -16.19 28.20
C ILE A 215 6.64 -17.49 27.65
#